data_AF-A0A7M1PY58-F1
#
_entry.id   AF-A0A7M1PY58-F1
#
_cell.length_a   1.000
_cell.length_b   1.000
_cell.length_c   1.000
_cell.angle_alpha   90.00
_cell.angle_beta   90.00
_cell.angle_gamma   90.00
#
_symmetry.space_group_name_H-M   'P 1'
#
loop_
_entity.id
_entity.type
_entity.pdbx_description
1 polymer ?
#
loop_
_entity_poly.entity_id
_entity_poly.type
_entity_poly.pdbx_seq_one_letter_code
_entity_poly.pdbx_strand_id
1 'polypeptide(L)'
;MPDNTAILGILTDVQNASSAKKVVNETGFKSKNILSNKEIYNSYQKVQYIPYTMFVDNEGKVVGEDFSGKKDLEALKEFLDIALKAVE
;
A
#
# COMPACT_ATOMS: atom_id res chain seq x y z
N MET A 1 3.17 -13.16 -3.93
CA MET A 1 1.86 -12.51 -4.08
C MET A 1 1.02 -13.41 -4.96
N PRO A 2 -0.26 -13.64 -4.62
CA PRO A 2 -1.19 -14.35 -5.48
C PRO A 2 -1.29 -13.72 -6.87
N ASP A 3 -1.51 -14.54 -7.90
CA ASP A 3 -1.49 -14.11 -9.31
C ASP A 3 -2.54 -13.05 -9.67
N ASN A 4 -3.63 -12.96 -8.89
CA ASN A 4 -4.73 -12.01 -9.06
C ASN A 4 -4.59 -10.76 -8.19
N THR A 5 -3.44 -10.53 -7.55
CA THR A 5 -3.21 -9.38 -6.68
C THR A 5 -2.16 -8.44 -7.25
N ALA A 6 -2.35 -7.13 -7.05
CA ALA A 6 -1.37 -6.12 -7.40
C ALA A 6 -1.00 -5.30 -6.17
N ILE A 7 0.27 -4.94 -6.04
CA ILE A 7 0.74 -4.00 -5.01
C ILE A 7 0.95 -2.64 -5.66
N LEU A 8 0.38 -1.61 -5.03
CA LEU A 8 0.58 -0.21 -5.39
C LEU A 8 1.23 0.52 -4.22
N GLY A 9 2.42 1.07 -4.44
CA GLY A 9 3.07 1.93 -3.46
C GLY A 9 2.58 3.37 -3.58
N ILE A 10 2.19 4.00 -2.48
CA ILE A 10 1.90 5.44 -2.43
C ILE A 10 3.00 6.12 -1.62
N LEU A 11 3.75 7.00 -2.28
CA LEU A 11 4.86 7.73 -1.69
C LEU A 11 4.35 9.09 -1.19
N THR A 12 4.22 9.25 0.13
CA THR A 12 3.54 10.39 0.76
C THR A 12 4.49 11.47 1.30
N ASP A 13 5.71 11.10 1.71
CA ASP A 13 6.68 12.01 2.37
C ASP A 13 7.81 12.49 1.43
N VAL A 14 7.55 12.48 0.12
CA VAL A 14 8.52 12.89 -0.90
C VAL A 14 7.99 14.10 -1.65
N GLN A 15 8.83 15.14 -1.74
CA GLN A 15 8.41 16.43 -2.31
C GLN A 15 8.45 16.46 -3.84
N ASN A 16 9.15 15.52 -4.49
CA ASN A 16 9.31 15.49 -5.94
C ASN A 16 9.67 14.09 -6.46
N ALA A 17 9.58 13.94 -7.79
CA ALA A 17 9.85 12.68 -8.48
C ALA A 17 11.31 12.19 -8.34
N SER A 18 12.28 13.08 -8.17
CA SER A 18 13.69 12.68 -8.00
C SER A 18 13.90 11.98 -6.66
N SER A 19 13.38 12.54 -5.57
CA SER A 19 13.43 11.90 -4.24
C SER A 19 12.65 10.59 -4.22
N ALA A 20 11.48 10.55 -4.86
CA ALA A 20 10.67 9.33 -5.01
C ALA A 20 11.47 8.21 -5.72
N LYS A 21 12.11 8.52 -6.85
CA LYS A 21 12.95 7.57 -7.59
C LYS A 21 14.11 7.05 -6.74
N LYS A 22 14.75 7.92 -5.95
CA LYS A 22 15.84 7.53 -5.06
C LYS A 22 15.37 6.48 -4.05
N VAL A 23 14.26 6.72 -3.37
CA VAL A 23 13.69 5.78 -2.39
C VAL A 23 13.34 4.43 -3.02
N VAL A 24 12.67 4.43 -4.18
CA VAL A 24 12.32 3.19 -4.89
C VAL A 24 13.57 2.40 -5.29
N ASN A 25 14.61 3.07 -5.78
CA ASN A 25 15.86 2.43 -6.18
C ASN A 25 16.64 1.86 -5.00
N GLU A 26 16.67 2.57 -3.86
CA GLU A 26 17.38 2.13 -2.65
C GLU A 26 16.66 0.96 -1.95
N THR A 27 15.33 0.95 -1.97
CA THR A 27 14.53 -0.11 -1.33
C THR A 27 14.43 -1.39 -2.19
N GLY A 28 14.69 -1.30 -3.49
CA GLY A 28 14.52 -2.42 -4.42
C GLY A 28 13.05 -2.84 -4.59
N PHE A 29 12.10 -1.98 -4.21
CA PHE A 29 10.67 -2.29 -4.24
C PHE A 29 10.12 -2.29 -5.67
N LYS A 30 9.94 -3.50 -6.24
CA LYS A 30 9.54 -3.72 -7.65
C LYS A 30 8.02 -3.71 -7.86
N SER A 31 7.37 -2.62 -7.46
CA SER A 31 5.93 -2.42 -7.71
C SER A 31 5.66 -1.12 -8.47
N LYS A 32 4.42 -0.93 -8.93
CA LYS A 32 4.02 0.40 -9.41
C LYS A 32 3.96 1.33 -8.21
N ASN A 33 4.59 2.49 -8.32
CA ASN A 33 4.61 3.50 -7.28
C ASN A 33 3.95 4.78 -7.80
N ILE A 34 3.08 5.37 -6.99
CA ILE A 34 2.45 6.66 -7.25
C ILE A 34 3.06 7.68 -6.31
N LEU A 35 3.51 8.80 -6.88
CA LEU A 35 3.87 9.98 -6.11
C LEU A 35 2.57 10.66 -5.66
N SER A 36 2.42 10.87 -4.36
CA SER A 36 1.22 11.50 -3.84
C SER A 36 1.03 12.92 -4.36
N ASN A 37 -0.24 13.30 -4.54
CA ASN A 37 -0.69 14.64 -4.89
C ASN A 37 -1.89 15.04 -4.01
N LYS A 38 -2.42 16.25 -4.22
CA LYS A 38 -3.58 16.75 -3.46
C LYS A 38 -4.84 15.90 -3.63
N GLU A 39 -5.02 15.25 -4.78
CA GLU A 39 -6.21 14.45 -5.08
C GLU A 39 -6.22 13.15 -4.27
N ILE A 40 -5.06 12.48 -4.18
CA ILE A 40 -4.88 11.22 -3.47
C ILE A 40 -4.73 11.44 -1.96
N TYR A 41 -4.28 12.63 -1.54
CA TYR A 41 -4.18 12.99 -0.11
C TYR A 41 -5.47 12.71 0.66
N ASN A 42 -6.63 13.02 0.06
CA ASN A 42 -7.92 12.82 0.72
C ASN A 42 -8.20 11.36 1.08
N SER A 43 -7.63 10.42 0.32
CA SER A 43 -7.78 8.98 0.53
C SER A 43 -6.98 8.46 1.72
N TYR A 44 -5.88 9.11 2.09
CA TYR A 44 -5.01 8.64 3.18
C TYR A 44 -4.80 9.67 4.30
N GLN A 45 -5.42 10.85 4.26
CA GLN A 45 -5.26 11.90 5.30
C GLN A 45 -5.62 11.45 6.73
N LYS A 46 -6.40 10.37 6.87
CA LYS A 46 -6.78 9.79 8.17
C LYS A 46 -5.74 8.79 8.69
N VAL A 47 -4.76 8.40 7.87
CA VAL A 47 -3.69 7.47 8.26
C VAL A 47 -2.76 8.16 9.25
N GLN A 48 -2.63 7.57 10.44
CA GLN A 48 -1.82 8.12 11.54
C GLN A 48 -0.42 7.51 11.64
N TYR A 49 -0.15 6.40 10.96
CA TYR A 49 1.09 5.62 11.08
C TYR A 49 1.61 5.19 9.71
N ILE A 50 2.94 5.16 9.55
CA ILE A 50 3.63 4.69 8.33
C ILE A 50 4.62 3.58 8.73
N PRO A 51 4.76 2.48 7.96
CA PRO A 51 3.99 2.14 6.77
C PRO A 51 2.55 1.75 7.10
N TYR A 52 1.67 1.97 6.13
CA TYR A 52 0.25 1.62 6.17
C TYR A 52 -0.11 0.86 4.90
N THR A 53 -0.77 -0.26 5.06
CA THR A 53 -1.25 -1.12 3.96
C THR A 53 -2.75 -1.30 4.13
N MET A 54 -3.48 -1.09 3.04
CA MET A 54 -4.91 -1.37 2.93
C MET A 54 -5.13 -2.29 1.74
N PHE A 55 -6.13 -3.15 1.85
CA PHE A 55 -6.54 -4.02 0.76
C PHE A 55 -7.81 -3.47 0.15
N VAL A 56 -7.90 -3.54 -1.18
CA VAL A 56 -9.08 -3.07 -1.92
C VAL A 56 -9.51 -4.13 -2.92
N ASP A 57 -10.82 -4.21 -3.16
CA ASP A 57 -11.39 -5.04 -4.22
C ASP A 57 -11.23 -4.39 -5.61
N ASN A 58 -11.78 -5.05 -6.63
CA ASN A 58 -11.74 -4.56 -8.02
C ASN A 58 -12.64 -3.34 -8.28
N GLU A 59 -13.53 -2.98 -7.36
CA GLU A 59 -14.35 -1.77 -7.37
C GLU A 59 -13.69 -0.62 -6.59
N GLY A 60 -12.56 -0.88 -5.94
CA GLY A 60 -11.82 0.08 -5.11
C GLY A 60 -12.39 0.24 -3.69
N LYS A 61 -13.23 -0.68 -3.22
CA LYS A 61 -13.72 -0.71 -1.84
C LYS A 61 -12.69 -1.37 -0.94
N VAL A 62 -12.53 -0.84 0.27
CA VAL A 62 -11.62 -1.40 1.27
C VAL A 62 -12.16 -2.75 1.76
N VAL A 63 -11.29 -3.75 1.79
CA VAL A 63 -11.59 -5.10 2.29
C VAL A 63 -10.67 -5.47 3.43
N GLY A 64 -11.21 -6.14 4.45
CA GLY A 64 -10.47 -6.52 5.65
C GLY A 64 -10.12 -5.36 6.59
N GLU A 65 -9.11 -5.58 7.42
CA GLU A 65 -8.62 -4.60 8.40
C GLU A 65 -7.34 -3.91 7.94
N ASP A 66 -7.11 -2.70 8.46
CA ASP A 66 -5.90 -1.92 8.19
C ASP A 66 -4.65 -2.58 8.75
N PHE A 67 -3.60 -2.65 7.93
CA PHE A 67 -2.31 -3.19 8.33
C PHE A 67 -1.28 -2.05 8.50
N SER A 68 -1.08 -1.63 9.75
CA SER A 68 -0.19 -0.51 10.10
C SER A 68 1.00 -0.93 10.97
N GLY A 69 2.12 -0.21 10.82
CA GLY A 69 3.33 -0.36 11.65
C GLY A 69 4.35 -1.38 11.13
N LYS A 70 5.39 -1.64 11.93
CA LYS A 70 6.40 -2.69 11.62
C LYS A 70 5.82 -4.06 11.96
N LYS A 71 5.15 -4.65 10.99
CA LYS A 71 4.71 -6.05 11.03
C LYS A 71 5.60 -6.87 10.08
N ASP A 72 5.87 -8.12 10.44
CA ASP A 72 6.72 -9.00 9.65
C ASP A 72 5.98 -9.57 8.42
N LEU A 73 6.70 -10.34 7.60
CA LEU A 73 6.18 -10.92 6.37
C LEU A 73 5.05 -11.93 6.64
N GLU A 74 5.09 -12.64 7.76
CA GLU A 74 4.08 -13.65 8.10
C GLU A 74 2.75 -12.97 8.43
N ALA A 75 2.80 -11.90 9.24
CA ALA A 75 1.62 -11.09 9.51
C ALA A 75 1.01 -10.51 8.22
N LEU A 76 1.82 -10.11 7.24
CA LEU A 76 1.32 -9.63 5.95
C LEU A 76 0.60 -10.74 5.16
N LYS A 77 1.12 -11.98 5.17
CA LYS A 77 0.49 -13.13 4.49
C LYS A 77 -0.86 -13.47 5.11
N GLU A 78 -0.96 -13.51 6.44
CA GLU A 78 -2.23 -13.77 7.12
C GLU A 78 -3.29 -12.73 6.75
N PHE A 79 -2.91 -11.45 6.70
CA PHE A 79 -3.81 -10.37 6.28
C PHE A 79 -4.23 -10.49 4.81
N LEU A 80 -3.32 -10.88 3.93
CA LEU A 80 -3.63 -11.15 2.52
C LEU A 80 -4.69 -12.26 2.38
N ASP A 81 -4.54 -13.35 3.13
CA ASP A 81 -5.49 -14.48 3.07
C ASP A 81 -6.89 -14.08 3.59
N ILE A 82 -6.95 -13.24 4.63
CA ILE A 82 -8.23 -12.70 5.13
C ILE A 82 -8.88 -11.80 4.08
N ALA A 83 -8.10 -10.90 3.47
CA ALA A 83 -8.60 -9.99 2.43
C ALA A 83 -9.13 -10.77 1.22
N LEU A 84 -8.42 -11.80 0.76
CA LEU A 84 -8.86 -12.64 -0.37
C LEU A 84 -10.18 -13.36 -0.09
N LYS A 85 -10.37 -13.90 1.12
CA LYS A 85 -11.64 -14.56 1.51
C LYS A 85 -12.82 -13.59 1.58
N ALA A 86 -12.57 -12.30 1.80
CA ALA A 86 -13.61 -11.29 1.89
C ALA A 86 -14.16 -10.85 0.52
N VAL A 87 -13.49 -11.22 -0.58
CA VAL A 87 -13.89 -10.92 -1.96
C VAL A 87 -14.37 -12.14 -2.75
N GLU A 88 -14.35 -13.34 -2.15
CA GLU A 88 -15.01 -14.56 -2.65
C GLU A 88 -16.53 -14.52 -2.41
#